data_AF-A0A2N5I7X7-F1
#
_entry.id   AF-A0A2N5I7X7-F1
#
_cell.length_a   1.000
_cell.length_b   1.000
_cell.length_c   1.000
_cell.angle_alpha   90.00
_cell.angle_beta   90.00
_cell.angle_gamma   90.00
#
_symmetry.space_group_name_H-M   'P 1'
#
loop_
_entity.id
_entity.type
_entity.pdbx_description
1 polymer ?
#
loop_
_entity_poly.entity_id
_entity_poly.type
_entity_poly.pdbx_seq_one_letter_code
_entity_poly.pdbx_strand_id
1 'polypeptide(L)' 'MEKNEEYCDFSNVQSQRDMLAIEDLPEGPYGSPFGKDEPVRNKSSEWRKGQHFYSAFKNDFPSPQEHGKVDK' A
#
# COMPACT_ATOMS: atom_id res chain seq x y z
N MET A 1 -30.33 6.51 -0.78
CA MET A 1 -29.09 5.72 -0.67
C MET A 1 -28.12 6.64 0.05
N GLU A 2 -28.05 6.51 1.39
CA GLU A 2 -27.15 7.29 2.23
C GLU A 2 -25.73 7.12 1.70
N LYS A 3 -25.12 8.26 1.40
CA LYS A 3 -23.87 8.36 0.66
C LYS A 3 -22.76 8.17 1.70
N ASN A 4 -21.87 7.21 1.49
CA ASN A 4 -20.68 6.95 2.31
C ASN A 4 -19.68 8.13 2.25
N GLU A 5 -20.12 9.32 2.65
CA GLU A 5 -19.29 10.51 2.88
C GLU A 5 -18.67 10.46 4.29
N GLU A 6 -19.03 9.45 5.09
CA GLU A 6 -18.81 9.40 6.54
C GLU A 6 -17.35 9.10 6.95
N TYR A 7 -16.44 8.77 6.02
CA TYR A 7 -15.06 8.39 6.37
C TYR A 7 -13.97 8.84 5.37
N CYS A 8 -14.20 9.92 4.62
CA CYS A 8 -13.14 10.50 3.76
C CYS A 8 -12.09 11.31 4.56
N ASP A 9 -12.42 11.75 5.77
CA ASP A 9 -11.55 12.57 6.63
C ASP A 9 -10.21 11.88 6.95
N PHE A 10 -10.18 10.54 6.85
CA PHE A 10 -9.00 9.71 7.12
C PHE A 10 -8.41 9.03 5.88
N SER A 11 -8.81 9.45 4.68
CA SER A 11 -8.33 8.89 3.41
C SER A 11 -6.80 8.80 3.36
N ASN A 12 -6.08 9.85 3.78
CA ASN A 12 -4.61 9.85 3.86
C ASN A 12 -4.05 8.76 4.78
N VAL A 13 -4.69 8.49 5.92
CA VAL A 13 -4.24 7.48 6.88
C VAL A 13 -4.48 6.08 6.33
N GLN A 14 -5.61 5.87 5.65
CA GLN A 14 -5.93 4.62 4.98
C GLN A 14 -4.95 4.35 3.84
N SER A 15 -4.68 5.33 2.99
CA SER A 15 -3.70 5.22 1.91
C SER A 15 -2.30 4.89 2.44
N GLN A 16 -1.83 5.55 3.51
CA GLN A 16 -0.53 5.23 4.12
C GLN A 16 -0.48 3.82 4.73
N ARG A 17 -1.60 3.30 5.22
CA ARG A 17 -1.70 1.94 5.77
C ARG A 17 -1.69 0.86 4.70
N ASP A 18 -2.28 1.16 3.54
CA ASP A 18 -2.48 0.20 2.46
C ASP A 18 -1.37 0.24 1.40
N MET A 19 -0.72 1.39 1.21
CA MET A 19 0.43 1.51 0.32
C MET A 19 1.69 0.90 0.95
N LEU A 20 2.23 -0.11 0.28
CA LEU A 20 3.48 -0.74 0.65
C LEU A 20 4.64 -0.02 -0.05
N ALA A 21 5.58 0.48 0.76
CA ALA A 21 6.85 0.96 0.26
C ALA A 21 7.68 -0.21 -0.26
N ILE A 22 8.41 0.03 -1.36
CA ILE A 22 9.36 -0.93 -1.90
C ILE A 22 10.69 -0.72 -1.17
N GLU A 23 11.24 -1.78 -0.61
CA GLU A 23 12.61 -1.78 -0.10
C GLU A 23 13.56 -2.19 -1.23
N ASP A 24 14.56 -1.37 -1.50
CA ASP A 24 15.50 -1.56 -2.62
C ASP A 24 16.58 -2.62 -2.29
N LEU A 25 16.89 -2.77 -1.00
CA LEU A 25 17.95 -3.63 -0.48
C LEU A 25 17.47 -4.37 0.78
N PRO A 26 16.55 -5.36 0.65
CA PRO A 26 16.01 -6.08 1.81
C PRO A 26 17.08 -6.90 2.59
N GLU A 27 18.14 -7.31 1.89
CA GLU A 27 19.33 -7.98 2.44
C GLU A 27 20.41 -6.99 2.91
N GLY A 28 20.21 -5.70 2.67
CA GLY A 28 21.17 -4.64 2.97
C GLY A 28 22.24 -4.45 1.88
N PRO A 29 23.25 -3.60 2.14
CA PRO A 29 24.28 -3.27 1.16
C PRO A 29 25.16 -4.48 0.82
N TYR A 30 25.80 -4.43 -0.35
CA TYR A 30 26.73 -5.49 -0.78
C TYR A 30 27.81 -5.74 0.28
N GLY A 31 27.96 -7.01 0.70
CA GLY A 31 28.88 -7.41 1.76
C GLY A 31 28.32 -7.32 3.19
N SER A 32 27.05 -6.96 3.36
CA SER A 32 26.35 -7.01 4.65
C SER A 32 26.28 -8.45 5.17
N PRO A 33 26.59 -8.70 6.46
CA PRO A 33 26.35 -10.01 7.08
C PRO A 33 24.86 -10.24 7.40
N PHE A 34 24.02 -9.22 7.29
CA PHE A 34 22.58 -9.28 7.55
C PHE A 34 21.87 -10.14 6.51
N GLY A 35 20.96 -11.01 6.93
CA GLY A 35 20.14 -11.83 6.02
C GLY A 35 20.89 -12.85 5.17
N LYS A 36 22.18 -13.12 5.44
CA LYS A 36 23.03 -13.97 4.58
C LYS A 36 22.48 -15.39 4.37
N ASP A 37 21.92 -15.98 5.42
CA ASP A 37 21.42 -17.35 5.43
C ASP A 37 19.87 -17.41 5.53
N GLU A 38 19.20 -16.26 5.57
CA GLU A 38 17.75 -16.15 5.68
C GLU A 38 17.13 -15.82 4.32
N PRO A 39 16.06 -16.50 3.91
CA PRO A 39 15.39 -16.18 2.65
C PRO A 39 14.74 -14.80 2.75
N VAL A 40 14.87 -14.04 1.66
CA VAL A 40 14.26 -12.71 1.54
C VAL A 40 12.75 -12.81 1.69
N ARG A 41 12.21 -12.11 2.69
CA ARG A 41 10.77 -12.00 2.92
C ARG A 41 10.32 -10.59 2.58
N ASN A 42 9.33 -10.51 1.69
CA ASN A 42 8.78 -9.24 1.23
C ASN A 42 8.13 -8.41 2.37
N LYS A 43 7.70 -9.05 3.47
CA LYS A 43 7.04 -8.36 4.59
C LYS A 43 7.29 -9.07 5.93
N SER A 44 7.53 -8.27 6.98
CA SER A 44 7.67 -8.73 8.37
C SER A 44 6.32 -8.91 9.10
N SER A 45 5.26 -8.26 8.60
CA SER A 45 3.91 -8.35 9.15
C SER A 45 2.95 -9.04 8.20
N GLU A 46 1.90 -9.64 8.75
CA GLU A 46 0.85 -10.30 7.98
C GLU A 46 0.24 -9.40 6.89
N TRP A 47 -0.14 -10.02 5.78
CA TRP A 47 -0.83 -9.34 4.69
C TRP A 47 -2.23 -8.91 5.12
N ARG A 48 -2.60 -7.67 4.78
CA ARG A 48 -3.94 -7.13 5.04
C ARG A 48 -4.66 -6.90 3.73
N LYS A 49 -5.97 -7.09 3.73
CA LYS A 49 -6.83 -6.83 2.56
C LYS A 49 -6.72 -5.34 2.17
N GLY A 50 -6.52 -5.08 0.87
CA GLY A 50 -6.39 -3.72 0.32
C GLY A 50 -4.94 -3.25 0.13
N GLN A 51 -3.96 -3.98 0.69
CA GLN A 51 -2.56 -3.60 0.54
C GLN A 51 -2.05 -3.81 -0.89
N HIS A 52 -1.25 -2.87 -1.37
CA HIS A 52 -0.69 -2.90 -2.72
C HIS A 52 0.64 -2.12 -2.78
N PHE A 53 1.49 -2.49 -3.74
CA PHE A 53 2.73 -1.76 -4.01
C PHE A 53 2.45 -0.43 -4.68
N TYR A 54 3.30 0.56 -4.35
CA TYR A 54 3.29 1.83 -5.04
C TYR A 54 3.55 1.62 -6.54
N SER A 55 2.63 2.08 -7.39
CA SER A 55 2.74 1.97 -8.84
C SER A 55 2.56 3.35 -9.47
N ALA A 56 3.53 3.75 -10.29
CA ALA A 56 3.48 5.04 -10.99
C ALA A 56 2.36 5.13 -12.04
N PHE A 57 1.70 4.01 -12.37
CA PHE A 57 0.67 3.93 -13.41
C PHE A 57 -0.74 3.81 -12.84
N LYS A 58 -0.88 3.63 -11.52
CA LYS A 58 -2.17 3.46 -10.86
C LYS A 58 -2.52 4.76 -10.14
N ASN A 59 -3.70 5.30 -10.42
CA ASN A 59 -4.20 6.44 -9.68
C ASN A 59 -4.87 5.94 -8.40
N ASP A 60 -4.21 6.12 -7.26
CA ASP A 60 -4.73 5.70 -5.95
C ASP A 60 -5.66 6.75 -5.31
N PHE A 61 -5.81 7.92 -5.95
CA PHE A 61 -6.73 8.98 -5.53
C PHE A 61 -7.79 9.20 -6.61
N PRO A 62 -8.97 8.58 -6.49
CA PRO A 62 -10.05 8.81 -7.43
C PRO A 62 -10.40 10.29 -7.43
N SER A 63 -10.71 10.84 -8.61
CA SER A 63 -11.26 12.18 -8.67
C SER A 63 -12.58 12.23 -7.90
N PRO A 64 -12.97 13.36 -7.27
CA PRO A 64 -14.25 13.48 -6.56
C PRO A 64 -15.48 13.06 -7.42
N GLN A 65 -15.35 13.08 -8.75
CA GLN A 65 -16.38 12.66 -9.69
C GLN A 65 -16.51 11.12 -9.82
N GLU A 66 -15.44 10.36 -9.56
CA GLU A 66 -15.38 8.90 -9.71
C GLU A 66 -15.78 8.15 -8.45
N HIS A 67 -15.68 8.78 -7.27
CA HIS A 67 -16.19 8.24 -6.01
C HIS A 67 -17.70 7.90 -6.03
N GLY A 68 -18.45 8.44 -7.00
CA GLY A 68 -19.87 8.12 -7.22
C GLY A 68 -20.16 7.05 -8.27
N LYS A 69 -19.14 6.42 -8.87
CA LYS A 69 -19.31 5.48 -10.01
C LYS A 69 -18.52 4.18 -9.88
N VAL A 70 -18.35 3.66 -8.67
CA VAL A 70 -17.86 2.30 -8.48
C VAL A 70 -18.90 1.58 -7.65
N ASP A 71 -19.86 0.95 -8.35
CA ASP A 71 -20.60 -0.26 -7.93
C ASP A 71 -21.72 -0.54 -8.95
N LYS A 72 -21.44 -1.45 -9.89
CA LYS A 72 -22.41 -2.29 -10.60
C LYS A 72 -21.84 -3.69 -10.73
#